data_AF-A0A8T2P1C1-F1
#
_entry.id   AF-A0A8T2P1C1-F1
#
_cell.length_a   1.000
_cell.length_b   1.000
_cell.length_c   1.000
_cell.angle_alpha   90.00
_cell.angle_beta   90.00
_cell.angle_gamma   90.00
#
_symmetry.space_group_name_H-M   'P 1'
#
loop_
_entity.id
_entity.type
_entity.pdbx_description
1 polymer ?
#
loop_
_entity_poly.entity_id
_entity_poly.type
_entity_poly.pdbx_seq_one_letter_code
_entity_poly.pdbx_strand_id
1 'polypeptide(L)'
;MEEQERSRSPSRRTSRVEQVVGRWLRRSRDSSSRERTLGDGKPGECVGPDQRNFPIRVTVQILRDPLLDSHGFTISTHPPILVQDIIA
;
A
#
# COMPACT_ATOMS: atom_id res chain seq x y z
N MET A 1 -23.90 8.04 -45.15
CA MET A 1 -22.79 7.08 -45.31
C MET A 1 -21.55 7.92 -45.62
N GLU A 2 -20.50 7.98 -44.81
CA GLU A 2 -19.96 7.03 -43.85
C GLU A 2 -19.26 7.78 -42.70
N GLU A 3 -19.75 7.60 -41.48
CA GLU A 3 -19.03 7.91 -40.25
C GLU A 3 -18.03 6.78 -39.99
N GLN A 4 -16.85 6.85 -40.61
CA GLN A 4 -15.80 5.89 -40.29
C GLN A 4 -15.14 6.27 -38.97
N GLU A 5 -15.72 5.77 -37.87
CA GLU A 5 -15.09 5.68 -36.55
C GLU A 5 -13.66 5.12 -36.70
N ARG A 6 -12.69 6.03 -36.76
CA ARG A 6 -11.28 5.65 -36.72
C ARG A 6 -10.89 5.44 -35.26
N SER A 7 -11.40 4.35 -34.69
CA SER A 7 -10.77 3.65 -33.58
C SER A 7 -9.46 3.05 -34.09
N ARG A 8 -8.47 3.92 -34.36
CA ARG A 8 -7.10 3.52 -34.72
C ARG A 8 -6.47 2.91 -33.48
N SER A 9 -6.65 1.61 -33.31
CA SER A 9 -5.95 0.81 -32.30
C SER A 9 -4.44 1.10 -32.42
N PRO A 10 -3.74 1.48 -31.35
CA PRO A 10 -2.38 2.02 -31.42
C PRO A 10 -1.30 0.94 -31.64
N SER A 11 -1.62 -0.17 -32.30
CA SER A 11 -0.88 -1.43 -32.20
C SER A 11 -0.35 -1.97 -33.53
N ARG A 12 -0.01 -1.13 -34.51
CA ARG A 12 0.50 -1.66 -35.80
C ARG A 12 1.89 -1.21 -36.26
N ARG A 13 2.57 -0.26 -35.60
CA ARG A 13 3.90 0.22 -36.09
C ARG A 13 4.97 0.53 -35.04
N THR A 14 4.74 0.21 -33.76
CA THR A 14 5.73 0.47 -32.70
C THR A 14 6.42 -0.82 -32.27
N SER A 15 7.72 -0.75 -32.00
CA SER A 15 8.50 -1.87 -31.46
C SER A 15 7.90 -2.36 -30.14
N ARG A 16 8.16 -3.62 -29.78
CA ARG A 16 7.70 -4.21 -28.50
C ARG A 16 8.14 -3.36 -27.31
N VAL A 17 9.35 -2.78 -27.37
CA VAL A 17 9.87 -1.87 -26.34
C VAL A 17 9.00 -0.61 -26.25
N GLU A 18 8.71 0.03 -27.36
CA GLU A 18 7.86 1.23 -27.40
C GLU A 18 6.44 0.95 -26.90
N GLN A 19 5.88 -0.23 -27.18
CA GLN A 19 4.59 -0.65 -26.66
C GLN A 19 4.61 -0.80 -25.13
N VAL A 20 5.66 -1.42 -24.59
CA VAL A 20 5.84 -1.62 -23.14
C VAL A 20 6.07 -0.28 -22.45
N VAL A 21 6.96 0.56 -22.98
CA VAL A 21 7.24 1.90 -22.45
C VAL A 21 5.97 2.76 -22.51
N GLY A 22 5.24 2.76 -23.62
CA GLY A 22 3.98 3.47 -23.75
C GLY A 22 2.91 2.98 -22.77
N ARG A 23 2.84 1.67 -22.51
CA ARG A 23 1.95 1.10 -21.49
C ARG A 23 2.37 1.48 -20.08
N TRP A 24 3.67 1.52 -19.79
CA TRP A 24 4.21 1.91 -18.49
C TRP A 24 4.01 3.39 -18.20
N LEU A 25 4.29 4.29 -19.16
CA LEU A 25 4.06 5.73 -19.05
C LEU A 25 2.59 6.07 -18.81
N ARG A 26 1.66 5.40 -19.52
CA ARG A 26 0.22 5.55 -19.25
C ARG A 26 -0.13 5.09 -17.83
N ARG A 27 0.30 3.89 -17.44
CA ARG A 27 0.05 3.35 -16.09
C ARG A 27 0.60 4.25 -14.98
N SER A 28 1.78 4.85 -15.17
CA SER A 28 2.41 5.79 -14.25
C SER A 28 1.64 7.13 -14.14
N ARG A 29 1.08 7.62 -15.25
CA ARG A 29 0.23 8.83 -15.27
C ARG A 29 -1.16 8.59 -14.68
N ASP A 30 -1.76 7.43 -14.93
CA ASP A 30 -3.04 7.04 -14.31
C ASP A 30 -2.89 6.90 -12.79
N SER A 31 -1.74 6.43 -12.29
CA SER A 31 -1.47 6.45 -10.85
C SER A 31 -1.33 7.86 -10.26
N SER A 32 -0.73 8.82 -10.98
CA SER A 32 -0.54 10.20 -10.47
C SER A 32 -1.72 11.16 -10.69
N SER A 33 -2.70 10.76 -11.51
CA SER A 33 -3.91 11.56 -11.77
C SER A 33 -5.06 11.21 -10.84
N ARG A 34 -5.19 9.94 -10.42
CA ARG A 34 -6.15 9.52 -9.40
C ARG A 34 -5.83 10.08 -8.00
N GLU A 35 -4.60 10.54 -7.78
CA GLU A 35 -4.19 11.23 -6.55
C GLU A 35 -4.75 12.67 -6.47
N ARG A 36 -5.15 13.28 -7.59
CA ARG A 36 -5.62 14.68 -7.62
C ARG A 36 -7.15 14.84 -7.61
N THR A 37 -7.90 13.73 -7.58
CA THR A 37 -9.38 13.74 -7.70
C THR A 37 -10.12 13.25 -6.44
N LEU A 38 -9.40 13.08 -5.33
CA LEU A 38 -9.96 12.99 -3.98
C LEU A 38 -9.28 14.12 -3.20
N GLY A 39 -9.87 15.28 -3.02
CA GLY A 39 -10.98 15.49 -2.12
C GLY A 39 -10.56 16.62 -1.18
N ASP A 40 -11.50 17.51 -0.93
CA ASP A 40 -11.42 18.68 -0.08
C ASP A 40 -10.75 18.40 1.29
N GLY A 41 -9.85 19.31 1.70
CA GLY A 41 -9.58 19.63 3.11
C GLY A 41 -8.86 18.62 4.02
N LYS A 42 -7.54 18.46 3.89
CA LYS A 42 -6.54 18.45 4.99
C LYS A 42 -5.14 18.10 4.44
N PRO A 43 -4.04 18.68 4.95
CA PRO A 43 -2.69 18.23 4.59
C PRO A 43 -2.44 16.91 5.32
N GLY A 44 -2.95 15.82 4.75
CA GLY A 44 -2.52 14.47 5.10
C GLY A 44 -1.09 14.32 4.57
N GLU A 45 -0.18 13.98 5.47
CA GLU A 45 1.23 13.74 5.23
C GLU A 45 1.46 13.02 3.89
N CYS A 46 2.25 13.64 3.01
CA CYS A 46 2.73 13.03 1.79
C CYS A 46 3.64 11.85 2.15
N VAL A 47 3.06 10.68 2.42
CA VAL A 47 3.79 9.42 2.49
C VAL A 47 4.08 9.02 1.04
N GLY A 48 5.34 9.15 0.63
CA GLY A 48 5.79 8.73 -0.69
C GLY A 48 5.46 7.26 -0.99
N PRO A 49 5.49 6.84 -2.27
CA PRO A 49 4.94 5.56 -2.73
C PRO A 49 5.62 4.28 -2.18
N ASP A 50 6.67 4.39 -1.36
CA ASP A 50 7.51 3.26 -0.92
C ASP A 50 7.24 2.75 0.50
N GLN A 51 6.39 3.40 1.30
CA GLN A 51 5.98 2.87 2.62
C GLN A 51 4.57 2.29 2.56
N ARG A 52 4.42 1.22 1.77
CA ARG A 52 3.26 0.34 1.94
C ARG A 52 3.52 -0.55 3.14
N ASN A 53 3.00 -0.15 4.30
CA ASN A 53 2.95 -1.01 5.48
C ASN A 53 1.97 -2.16 5.20
N PHE A 54 2.51 -3.35 4.93
CA PHE A 54 1.70 -4.57 4.84
C PHE A 54 1.62 -5.22 6.23
N PRO A 55 0.43 -5.36 6.82
CA PRO A 55 0.30 -6.04 8.09
C PRO A 55 0.68 -7.51 7.93
N ILE A 56 1.63 -7.97 8.72
CA ILE A 56 2.00 -9.38 8.82
C ILE A 56 1.53 -9.93 10.16
N ARG A 57 1.05 -11.19 10.15
CA ARG A 57 0.76 -11.93 11.39
C ARG A 57 1.93 -12.83 11.68
N VAL A 58 2.47 -12.69 12.89
CA VAL A 58 3.56 -13.52 13.40
C VAL A 58 3.05 -14.27 14.62
N THR A 59 3.36 -15.56 14.70
CA THR A 59 3.10 -16.39 15.88
C THR A 59 4.41 -16.59 16.61
N VAL A 60 4.46 -16.23 17.88
CA VAL A 60 5.63 -16.38 18.75
C VAL A 60 5.24 -17.08 20.04
N GLN A 61 6.20 -17.78 20.66
CA GLN A 61 6.05 -18.33 22.00
C GLN A 61 6.97 -17.56 22.95
N ILE A 62 6.40 -16.94 23.97
CA ILE A 62 7.13 -16.15 24.96
C ILE A 62 7.13 -16.94 26.27
N LEU A 63 8.31 -17.33 26.73
CA LEU A 63 8.47 -18.06 27.99
C LEU A 63 8.29 -17.11 29.18
N ARG A 64 7.90 -17.65 30.32
CA ARG A 64 7.82 -16.87 31.57
C ARG A 64 9.22 -16.73 32.13
N ASP A 65 9.61 -15.51 32.45
CA ASP A 65 10.86 -15.21 33.14
C ASP A 65 10.68 -15.48 34.66
N PRO A 66 11.52 -16.34 35.28
CA PRO A 66 11.39 -16.67 36.71
C PRO A 66 11.85 -15.54 37.64
N LEU A 67 12.69 -14.60 37.19
CA LEU A 67 13.14 -13.45 37.97
C LEU A 67 12.11 -12.32 37.96
N LEU A 68 11.46 -12.10 36.82
CA LEU A 68 10.40 -11.10 36.65
C LEU A 68 9.00 -11.62 37.02
N ASP A 69 8.86 -12.93 37.21
CA ASP A 69 7.61 -13.66 37.37
C ASP A 69 6.55 -13.31 36.29
N SER A 70 6.98 -12.94 35.08
CA SER A 70 6.11 -12.45 34.00
C SER A 70 6.64 -12.81 32.61
N HIS A 71 5.89 -12.46 31.57
CA HIS A 71 6.31 -12.64 30.17
C HIS A 71 7.00 -11.40 29.57
N GLY A 72 7.32 -10.39 30.38
CA GLY A 72 8.00 -9.16 29.92
C GLY A 72 7.09 -8.14 29.23
N PHE A 73 5.77 -8.32 29.26
CA PHE A 73 4.81 -7.33 28.76
C PHE A 73 3.47 -7.44 29.50
N THR A 74 2.68 -6.37 29.45
CA THR A 74 1.31 -6.30 29.96
C THR A 74 0.31 -6.23 28.81
N ILE A 75 -0.91 -6.71 29.05
CA ILE A 75 -2.01 -6.65 28.08
C ILE A 75 -3.22 -5.94 28.69
N SER A 76 -4.06 -5.36 27.83
CA SER A 76 -5.33 -4.76 28.26
C SER A 76 -6.27 -5.81 28.87
N THR A 77 -7.06 -5.37 29.85
CA THR A 77 -8.08 -6.21 30.53
C THR A 77 -9.38 -6.32 29.73
N HIS A 78 -9.66 -5.33 28.89
CA HIS A 78 -10.88 -5.26 28.09
C HIS A 78 -10.57 -5.47 26.60
N PRO A 79 -11.47 -6.13 25.87
CA PRO A 79 -11.35 -6.24 24.42
C PRO A 79 -11.33 -4.86 23.72
N PRO A 80 -10.58 -4.71 22.61
CA PRO A 80 -9.63 -5.69 22.07
C PRO A 80 -8.41 -5.85 22.97
N ILE A 81 -7.88 -7.07 23.05
CA ILE A 81 -6.66 -7.36 23.81
C ILE A 81 -5.48 -6.74 23.04
N LEU A 82 -4.80 -5.79 23.68
CA LEU A 82 -3.66 -5.05 23.14
C LEU A 82 -2.50 -5.14 24.12
N VAL A 83 -1.27 -5.11 23.61
CA VAL A 83 -0.07 -4.93 24.45
C VAL A 83 -0.08 -3.49 24.97
N GLN A 84 0.06 -3.31 26.28
CA GLN A 84 0.08 -1.99 26.93
C GLN A 84 1.51 -1.53 27.20
N ASP A 85 2.29 -2.31 27.94
CA ASP A 85 3.68 -2.00 28.28
C ASP A 85 4.60 -3.17 27.97
N ILE A 86 5.87 -2.87 27.73
CA ILE A 86 6.96 -3.84 27.54
C ILE A 86 8.04 -3.52 28.57
N ILE A 87 8.44 -4.52 29.33
CA ILE A 87 9.49 -4.42 30.34
C ILE A 87 10.81 -4.73 29.62
N ALA A 88 11.71 -3.76 29.60
CA ALA A 88 13.02 -3.82 28.95
C ALA A 88 14.14 -4.23 29.92
#